data_AF-A0A7W6N7J5-F1
#
_entry.id   AF-A0A7W6N7J5-F1
#
_cell.length_a   1.000
_cell.length_b   1.000
_cell.length_c   1.000
_cell.angle_alpha   90.00
_cell.angle_beta   90.00
_cell.angle_gamma   90.00
#
_symmetry.space_group_name_H-M   'P 1'
#
loop_
_entity.id
_entity.type
_entity.pdbx_description
1 polymer ?
#
loop_
_entity_poly.entity_id
_entity_poly.type
_entity_poly.pdbx_seq_one_letter_code
_entity_poly.pdbx_strand_id
1 'polypeptide(L)' 'MTSEDIQELKAARESLVKRRREMARQIAGAPLPSIEMAEELTKILAAIEALDRALADPEQDRA' A
#
# COMPACT_ATOMS: atom_id res chain seq x y z
N MET A 1 -4.91 -10.57 -15.94
CA MET A 1 -5.84 -9.47 -15.64
C MET A 1 -5.99 -8.61 -16.87
N THR A 2 -7.05 -7.82 -16.99
CA THR A 2 -7.17 -6.86 -18.09
C THR A 2 -6.21 -5.69 -17.90
N SER A 3 -5.94 -4.93 -18.97
CA SER A 3 -5.16 -3.69 -18.84
C SER A 3 -5.82 -2.68 -17.91
N GLU A 4 -7.15 -2.68 -17.80
CA GLU A 4 -7.90 -1.80 -16.90
C GLU A 4 -7.64 -2.18 -15.44
N ASP A 5 -7.76 -3.46 -15.10
CA ASP A 5 -7.46 -3.99 -13.77
C ASP A 5 -6.03 -3.62 -13.32
N ILE A 6 -5.05 -3.72 -14.22
CA ILE A 6 -3.65 -3.35 -13.93
C ILE A 6 -3.54 -1.86 -13.58
N GLN A 7 -4.24 -0.99 -14.30
CA GLN A 7 -4.24 0.45 -14.00
C GLN A 7 -4.94 0.75 -12.68
N GLU A 8 -6.05 0.05 -12.38
CA GLU A 8 -6.74 0.18 -11.11
C GLU A 8 -5.85 -0.25 -9.93
N LEU A 9 -5.15 -1.39 -10.04
CA LEU A 9 -4.21 -1.82 -9.01
C LEU A 9 -3.04 -0.83 -8.82
N LYS A 10 -2.51 -0.26 -9.91
CA LYS A 10 -1.47 0.78 -9.83
C LYS A 10 -1.99 2.04 -9.12
N ALA A 11 -3.19 2.50 -9.45
CA ALA A 11 -3.81 3.65 -8.82
C ALA A 11 -4.10 3.42 -7.32
N ALA A 12 -4.59 2.22 -6.97
CA ALA A 12 -4.80 1.81 -5.58
C ALA A 12 -3.48 1.80 -4.80
N ARG A 13 -2.43 1.22 -5.39
CA ARG A 13 -1.08 1.19 -4.81
C ARG A 13 -0.55 2.59 -4.55
N GLU A 14 -0.64 3.50 -5.51
CA GLU A 14 -0.20 4.89 -5.34
C GLU A 14 -0.92 5.59 -4.19
N SER A 15 -2.22 5.36 -4.05
CA SER A 15 -3.04 5.92 -2.98
C SER A 15 -2.59 5.39 -1.60
N LEU A 16 -2.33 4.09 -1.49
CA LEU A 16 -1.80 3.49 -0.26
C LEU A 16 -0.40 3.98 0.08
N VAL A 17 0.49 4.17 -0.91
CA VAL A 17 1.83 4.75 -0.68
C VAL A 17 1.74 6.18 -0.14
N LYS A 18 0.80 7.00 -0.65
CA LYS A 18 0.54 8.34 -0.09
C LYS A 18 0.06 8.24 1.36
N ARG A 19 -0.93 7.38 1.64
CA ARG A 19 -1.45 7.17 3.00
C ARG A 19 -0.39 6.68 3.98
N ARG A 20 0.49 5.76 3.55
CA ARG A 20 1.65 5.27 4.32
C ARG A 20 2.57 6.43 4.74
N ARG A 21 2.89 7.34 3.82
CA ARG A 21 3.75 8.51 4.11
C ARG A 21 3.09 9.47 5.09
N GLU A 22 1.78 9.69 4.97
CA GLU A 22 1.03 10.50 5.93
C GLU A 22 1.01 9.87 7.31
N MET A 23 0.70 8.58 7.42
CA MET A 23 0.69 7.85 8.68
C MET A 23 2.08 7.86 9.34
N ALA A 24 3.14 7.63 8.57
CA ALA A 24 4.51 7.70 9.08
C ALA A 24 4.86 9.09 9.65
N ARG A 25 4.41 10.18 8.99
CA ARG A 25 4.58 11.54 9.51
C ARG A 25 3.75 11.79 10.78
N GLN A 26 2.53 11.26 10.84
CA GLN A 26 1.67 11.35 12.03
C GLN A 26 2.30 10.65 13.23
N ILE A 27 2.82 9.43 13.04
CA ILE A 27 3.52 8.67 14.07
C ILE A 27 4.78 9.41 14.54
N ALA A 28 5.60 9.90 13.61
CA ALA A 28 6.83 10.61 13.94
C ALA A 28 6.59 11.93 14.69
N GLY A 29 5.46 12.60 14.43
CA GLY A 29 5.07 13.84 15.09
C GLY A 29 4.26 13.66 16.37
N ALA A 30 3.86 12.43 16.72
CA ALA A 30 3.05 12.17 17.91
C ALA A 30 3.93 12.23 19.18
N PRO A 31 3.57 13.01 20.21
CA PRO A 31 4.30 13.05 21.48
C PRO A 31 4.38 11.69 22.18
N LEU A 32 3.35 10.86 21.98
CA LEU A 32 3.28 9.49 22.45
C LEU A 32 2.56 8.62 21.40
N PRO A 33 3.29 8.02 20.45
CA PRO A 33 2.71 7.13 19.45
C PRO A 33 2.04 5.92 20.13
N SER A 34 0.87 5.52 19.66
CA SER A 34 0.16 4.35 20.18
C SER A 34 0.46 3.08 19.38
N ILE A 35 0.24 1.92 20.02
CA ILE A 35 0.30 0.61 19.34
C ILE A 35 -0.70 0.57 18.17
N GLU A 36 -1.91 1.12 18.36
CA GLU A 36 -2.93 1.19 17.31
C GLU A 36 -2.43 1.94 16.06
N MET A 37 -1.69 3.04 16.21
CA MET A 37 -1.07 3.73 15.07
C MET A 37 -0.06 2.83 14.33
N ALA A 38 0.73 2.05 15.07
CA ALA A 38 1.69 1.11 14.48
C ALA A 38 0.99 -0.04 13.76
N GLU A 39 -0.12 -0.55 14.31
CA GLU A 39 -0.96 -1.57 13.68
C GLU A 39 -1.59 -1.05 12.39
N GLU A 40 -2.14 0.16 12.39
CA GLU A 40 -2.70 0.79 11.18
C GLU A 40 -1.63 1.00 10.10
N LEU A 41 -0.43 1.44 10.47
CA LEU A 41 0.69 1.52 9.52
C LEU A 41 1.04 0.13 8.95
N THR A 42 1.03 -0.90 9.79
CA THR A 42 1.32 -2.29 9.38
C THR A 42 0.29 -2.81 8.39
N LYS A 43 -1.01 -2.53 8.60
CA LYS A 43 -2.08 -2.90 7.65
C LYS A 43 -1.87 -2.24 6.28
N ILE A 44 -1.49 -0.96 6.26
CA ILE A 44 -1.19 -0.24 5.01
C ILE A 44 0.01 -0.87 4.29
N LEU A 45 1.07 -1.21 5.03
CA LEU A 45 2.25 -1.86 4.46
C LEU A 45 1.91 -3.23 3.84
N ALA A 46 1.15 -4.06 4.55
CA ALA A 46 0.71 -5.36 4.06
C ALA A 46 -0.16 -5.25 2.79
N ALA A 47 -1.05 -4.25 2.72
CA ALA A 47 -1.86 -4.00 1.53
C ALA A 47 -1.01 -3.59 0.32
N ILE A 48 0.01 -2.73 0.52
CA ILE A 48 0.95 -2.35 -0.55
C ILE A 48 1.70 -3.58 -1.06
N GLU A 49 2.21 -4.41 -0.14
CA GLU A 49 2.95 -5.62 -0.51
C GLU A 49 2.09 -6.61 -1.31
N ALA A 50 0.81 -6.77 -0.92
CA ALA A 50 -0.12 -7.61 -1.65
C ALA A 50 -0.33 -7.10 -3.09
N LEU A 51 -0.47 -5.78 -3.29
CA LEU A 51 -0.59 -5.18 -4.62
C LEU A 51 0.71 -5.30 -5.42
N ASP A 52 1.87 -5.10 -4.79
CA ASP A 52 3.18 -5.29 -5.42
C ASP A 52 3.35 -6.73 -5.91
N ARG A 53 2.95 -7.72 -5.11
CA ARG A 53 2.97 -9.14 -5.51
C ARG A 53 2.01 -9.42 -6.66
N ALA A 54 0.79 -8.87 -6.63
CA ALA A 54 -0.18 -9.06 -7.71
C ALA A 54 0.29 -8.43 -9.04
N LEU A 55 0.95 -7.26 -8.98
CA LEU A 55 1.47 -6.56 -10.16
C LEU A 55 2.76 -7.18 -10.70
N ALA A 56 3.53 -7.89 -9.87
CA ALA A 56 4.76 -8.56 -10.27
C ALA A 56 4.54 -10.01 -10.77
N ASP A 57 3.30 -10.50 -10.74
CA ASP A 57 2.99 -11.87 -11.14
C ASP A 57 3.25 -12.04 -12.65
N PRO A 58 4.17 -12.95 -13.06
CA PRO A 58 4.52 -13.16 -14.45
C PRO A 58 3.37 -13.70 -15.31
N GLU A 59 2.27 -14.16 -14.73
CA GLU A 59 1.03 -14.44 -15.47
C GLU A 59 0.36 -13.16 -16.03
N GLN A 60 0.69 -11.98 -15.49
CA GLN A 60 0.17 -10.71 -15.97
C GLN A 60 0.89 -10.19 -17.24
N ASP A 61 2.15 -10.57 -17.45
CA ASP A 61 2.95 -10.16 -18.62
C ASP A 61 2.66 -11.00 -19.88
N ARG A 62 1.91 -12.11 -19.74
CA ARG A 62 1.59 -13.05 -20.83
C ARG A 62 0.20 -12.87 -21.43
N ALA A 63 -0.62 -11.98 -20.89
CA ALA A 63 -1.97 -11.65 -21.35
C ALA A 63 -1.98 -10.37 -22.19
#